data_AF-A0A9D6KS93-F1
#
_entry.id   AF-A0A9D6KS93-F1
#
_cell.length_a   1.000
_cell.length_b   1.000
_cell.length_c   1.000
_cell.angle_alpha   90.00
_cell.angle_beta   90.00
_cell.angle_gamma   90.00
#
_symmetry.space_group_name_H-M   'P 1'
#
loop_
_entity.id
_entity.type
_entity.pdbx_description
1 polymer ?
#
loop_
_entity_poly.entity_id
_entity_poly.type
_entity_poly.pdbx_seq_one_letter_code
_entity_poly.pdbx_strand_id
1 'polypeptide(L)'
;MDLEELTPLVEAWYEVPPGGLGLGDEKIATVENLTLRKFYAKLGQLTEIGTPWWSTGGQDEFLPVERLRQEDGLTIFGVENQGNFVIAASSDANTNAFASGIELDHVSTFTDVGAPLEEVIVTFVLREMVWTGRPFDRDAAADMERKARDGIHYRGRYVFRDEYDDLWLANDAILMEWSGHRLIVSKGAWRQTPENVTSDQGFGGSDDHNDGARGTQSLRRGTLLRPNFGAPLLIVSLAVSLALVFSHIDGAPLLIGLCLIGAVIGAMAMVMATHREQQPRRPSLE
;
A
#
# COMPACT_ATOMS: atom_id res chain seq x y z
N MET A 1 11.07 -19.05 -8.95
CA MET A 1 9.78 -18.76 -9.58
C MET A 1 10.01 -17.85 -10.75
N ASP A 2 9.60 -18.30 -11.93
CA ASP A 2 9.52 -17.51 -13.15
C ASP A 2 8.06 -17.22 -13.52
N LEU A 3 7.82 -16.51 -14.63
CA LEU A 3 6.45 -16.21 -15.07
C LEU A 3 5.64 -17.47 -15.43
N GLU A 4 6.27 -18.56 -15.86
CA GLU A 4 5.58 -19.81 -16.22
C GLU A 4 5.05 -20.52 -14.98
N GLU A 5 5.80 -20.49 -13.87
CA GLU A 5 5.39 -20.99 -12.57
C GLU A 5 4.36 -20.06 -11.90
N LEU A 6 4.52 -18.74 -12.05
CA LEU A 6 3.64 -17.74 -11.42
C LEU A 6 2.23 -17.75 -12.02
N THR A 7 2.11 -17.81 -13.35
CA THR A 7 0.82 -17.67 -14.05
C THR A 7 -0.26 -18.62 -13.55
N PRO A 8 -0.05 -19.95 -13.50
CA PRO A 8 -1.09 -20.87 -13.02
C PRO A 8 -1.40 -20.68 -11.53
N LEU A 9 -0.45 -20.18 -10.73
CA LEU A 9 -0.68 -19.84 -9.33
C LEU A 9 -1.62 -18.63 -9.20
N VAL A 10 -1.41 -17.58 -9.99
CA VAL A 10 -2.26 -16.39 -10.02
C VAL A 10 -3.67 -16.72 -10.53
N GLU A 11 -3.76 -17.50 -11.61
CA GLU A 11 -5.04 -17.98 -12.15
C GLU A 11 -5.82 -18.81 -11.13
N ALA A 12 -5.14 -19.71 -10.41
CA ALA A 12 -5.77 -20.50 -9.35
C ALA A 12 -6.22 -19.62 -8.17
N TRP A 13 -5.39 -18.66 -7.75
CA TRP A 13 -5.70 -17.71 -6.67
C TRP A 13 -6.95 -16.89 -6.97
N TYR A 14 -7.09 -16.45 -8.22
CA TYR A 14 -8.22 -15.62 -8.66
C TYR A 14 -9.36 -16.41 -9.32
N GLU A 15 -9.28 -17.74 -9.37
CA GLU A 15 -10.29 -18.62 -9.97
C GLU A 15 -10.60 -18.27 -11.44
N VAL A 16 -9.57 -17.85 -12.16
CA VAL A 16 -9.64 -17.52 -13.59
C VAL A 16 -9.27 -18.77 -14.41
N PRO A 17 -9.98 -19.08 -15.50
CA PRO A 17 -9.59 -20.17 -16.38
C PRO A 17 -8.18 -19.98 -16.95
N PRO A 18 -7.45 -21.06 -17.28
CA PRO A 18 -6.12 -20.96 -17.88
C PRO A 18 -6.10 -20.10 -19.14
N GLY A 19 -5.12 -19.19 -19.22
CA GLY A 19 -4.97 -18.19 -20.27
C GLY A 19 -5.95 -17.01 -20.17
N GLY A 20 -6.78 -16.94 -19.12
CA GLY A 20 -7.80 -15.91 -18.98
C GLY A 20 -7.29 -14.55 -18.53
N LEU A 21 -6.01 -14.44 -18.15
CA LEU A 21 -5.38 -13.20 -17.67
C LEU A 21 -4.49 -12.51 -18.71
N GLY A 22 -4.34 -13.09 -19.91
CA GLY A 22 -3.50 -12.53 -20.97
C GLY A 22 -4.15 -11.38 -21.74
N LEU A 23 -3.32 -10.45 -22.21
CA LEU A 23 -3.70 -9.50 -23.26
C LEU A 23 -3.35 -10.06 -24.65
N GLY A 24 -4.16 -9.72 -25.65
CA GLY A 24 -3.89 -10.08 -27.04
C GLY A 24 -2.65 -9.39 -27.61
N ASP A 25 -2.04 -10.01 -28.61
CA ASP A 25 -0.80 -9.53 -29.26
C ASP A 25 -0.93 -8.08 -29.76
N GLU A 26 -2.12 -7.70 -30.23
CA GLU A 26 -2.41 -6.34 -30.71
C GLU A 26 -2.31 -5.29 -29.61
N LYS A 27 -2.68 -5.62 -28.37
CA LYS A 27 -2.62 -4.70 -27.23
C LYS A 27 -1.19 -4.48 -26.76
N ILE A 28 -0.33 -5.50 -26.87
CA ILE A 28 1.04 -5.49 -26.34
C ILE A 28 2.11 -5.23 -27.41
N ALA A 29 1.70 -5.02 -28.66
CA ALA A 29 2.60 -4.83 -29.80
C ALA A 29 3.59 -3.65 -29.60
N THR A 30 3.20 -2.65 -28.82
CA THR A 30 4.00 -1.46 -28.51
C THR A 30 4.97 -1.64 -27.33
N VAL A 31 4.88 -2.75 -26.59
CA VAL A 31 5.75 -3.01 -25.44
C VAL A 31 7.11 -3.51 -25.94
N GLU A 32 8.13 -2.66 -25.91
CA GLU A 32 9.47 -2.97 -26.47
C GLU A 32 10.22 -4.04 -25.66
N ASN A 33 10.24 -3.92 -24.33
CA ASN A 33 10.92 -4.87 -23.46
C ASN A 33 10.25 -6.26 -23.53
N LEU A 34 11.01 -7.29 -23.89
CA LEU A 34 10.49 -8.65 -24.11
C LEU A 34 9.94 -9.29 -22.82
N THR A 35 10.53 -9.01 -21.67
CA THR A 35 10.07 -9.56 -20.39
C THR A 35 8.76 -8.91 -19.97
N LEU A 36 8.62 -7.58 -20.11
CA LEU A 36 7.35 -6.90 -19.90
C LEU A 36 6.29 -7.40 -20.89
N ARG A 37 6.64 -7.55 -22.16
CA ARG A 37 5.71 -8.08 -23.17
C ARG A 37 5.20 -9.48 -22.78
N LYS A 38 6.09 -10.36 -22.32
CA LYS A 38 5.71 -11.70 -21.81
C LYS A 38 4.78 -11.60 -20.60
N PHE A 39 5.07 -10.68 -19.66
CA PHE A 39 4.19 -10.43 -18.53
C PHE A 39 2.79 -10.01 -18.98
N TYR A 40 2.66 -8.99 -19.84
CA TYR A 40 1.35 -8.54 -20.31
C TYR A 40 0.61 -9.60 -21.15
N ALA A 41 1.34 -10.42 -21.92
CA ALA A 41 0.76 -11.53 -22.67
C ALA A 41 0.14 -12.61 -21.77
N LYS A 42 0.65 -12.78 -20.53
CA LYS A 42 0.18 -13.81 -19.59
C LYS A 42 -0.77 -13.28 -18.53
N LEU A 43 -0.49 -12.10 -17.99
CA LEU A 43 -1.11 -11.54 -16.80
C LEU A 43 -1.60 -10.09 -16.99
N GLY A 44 -1.51 -9.53 -18.20
CA GLY A 44 -1.80 -8.11 -18.43
C GLY A 44 -3.23 -7.68 -18.13
N GLN A 45 -4.21 -8.59 -18.12
CA GLN A 45 -5.57 -8.28 -17.69
C GLN A 45 -5.62 -7.76 -16.24
N LEU A 46 -4.70 -8.21 -15.38
CA LEU A 46 -4.60 -7.74 -13.99
C LEU A 46 -4.30 -6.25 -13.89
N THR A 47 -3.72 -5.66 -14.94
CA THR A 47 -3.36 -4.24 -14.98
C THR A 47 -4.49 -3.34 -15.47
N GLU A 48 -5.58 -3.90 -16.03
CA GLU A 48 -6.67 -3.10 -16.60
C GLU A 48 -7.46 -2.35 -15.51
N ILE A 49 -7.93 -1.14 -15.85
CA ILE A 49 -8.73 -0.30 -14.96
C ILE A 49 -10.03 -1.03 -14.58
N GLY A 50 -10.34 -1.05 -13.27
CA GLY A 50 -11.54 -1.69 -12.74
C GLY A 50 -11.36 -3.17 -12.36
N THR A 51 -10.15 -3.71 -12.49
CA THR A 51 -9.79 -4.97 -11.84
C THR A 51 -9.63 -4.80 -10.33
N PRO A 52 -9.68 -5.90 -9.54
CA PRO A 52 -9.47 -5.85 -8.09
C PRO A 52 -8.13 -5.25 -7.66
N TRP A 53 -7.12 -5.28 -8.53
CA TRP A 53 -5.83 -4.59 -8.34
C TRP A 53 -5.99 -3.06 -8.30
N TRP A 54 -7.04 -2.53 -8.92
CA TRP A 54 -7.28 -1.10 -9.07
C TRP A 54 -8.21 -0.51 -7.99
N SER A 55 -8.93 -1.33 -7.22
CA SER A 55 -10.16 -0.88 -6.55
C SER A 55 -10.08 -0.54 -5.06
N THR A 56 -8.90 -0.47 -4.43
CA THR A 56 -8.82 -0.19 -2.98
C THR A 56 -7.75 0.81 -2.53
N GLY A 57 -7.17 1.59 -3.44
CA GLY A 57 -5.97 2.37 -3.09
C GLY A 57 -4.80 1.40 -2.79
N GLY A 58 -4.61 0.45 -3.71
CA GLY A 58 -3.58 -0.57 -3.62
C GLY A 58 -2.20 0.03 -3.37
N GLN A 59 -1.37 -0.74 -2.67
CA GLN A 59 -0.03 -0.32 -2.30
C GLN A 59 0.91 -0.37 -3.50
N ASP A 60 0.73 -1.31 -4.42
CA ASP A 60 1.52 -1.39 -5.64
C ASP A 60 0.61 -1.37 -6.88
N GLU A 61 0.82 -0.47 -7.83
CA GLU A 61 0.07 -0.37 -9.09
C GLU A 61 0.94 -0.82 -10.25
N PHE A 62 0.59 -1.91 -10.93
CA PHE A 62 1.06 -2.15 -12.30
C PHE A 62 0.29 -1.26 -13.26
N LEU A 63 1.00 -0.53 -14.11
CA LEU A 63 0.39 0.35 -15.10
C LEU A 63 -0.23 -0.49 -16.25
N PRO A 64 -1.44 -0.17 -16.70
CA PRO A 64 -1.96 -0.65 -17.98
C PRO A 64 -1.00 -0.34 -19.14
N VAL A 65 -1.04 -1.14 -20.21
CA VAL A 65 -0.16 -0.95 -21.39
C VAL A 65 -0.26 0.46 -21.95
N GLU A 66 -1.47 1.02 -22.02
CA GLU A 66 -1.75 2.36 -22.50
C GLU A 66 -1.26 3.49 -21.56
N ARG A 67 -0.85 3.16 -20.33
CA ARG A 67 -0.30 4.10 -19.34
C ARG A 67 1.19 3.92 -19.12
N LEU A 68 1.85 3.00 -19.82
CA LEU A 68 3.30 2.87 -19.80
C LEU A 68 3.95 4.18 -20.26
N ARG A 69 5.02 4.59 -19.58
CA ARG A 69 5.77 5.81 -19.88
C ARG A 69 7.21 5.47 -20.22
N GLN A 70 7.79 6.20 -21.17
CA GLN A 70 9.20 6.09 -21.52
C GLN A 70 9.95 7.28 -20.94
N GLU A 71 11.05 7.02 -20.24
CA GLU A 71 11.91 8.04 -19.64
C GLU A 71 13.36 7.55 -19.68
N ASP A 72 14.24 8.33 -20.32
CA ASP A 72 15.68 8.04 -20.42
C ASP A 72 16.05 6.62 -20.87
N GLY A 73 15.28 6.04 -21.81
CA GLY A 73 15.51 4.68 -22.32
C GLY A 73 15.00 3.57 -21.39
N LEU A 74 14.17 3.93 -20.40
CA LEU A 74 13.48 3.02 -19.50
C LEU A 74 11.96 3.09 -19.71
N THR A 75 11.31 1.94 -19.62
CA THR A 75 9.86 1.81 -19.60
C THR A 75 9.37 1.74 -18.16
N ILE A 76 8.71 2.79 -17.67
CA ILE A 76 8.04 2.80 -16.36
C ILE A 76 6.76 1.95 -16.47
N PHE A 77 6.66 0.91 -15.65
CA PHE A 77 5.57 -0.07 -15.70
C PHE A 77 4.85 -0.26 -14.37
N GLY A 78 5.36 0.27 -13.27
CA GLY A 78 4.74 0.13 -11.96
C GLY A 78 4.98 1.32 -11.04
N VAL A 79 4.13 1.46 -10.03
CA VAL A 79 4.19 2.47 -8.98
C VAL A 79 3.99 1.79 -7.63
N GLU A 80 4.85 2.06 -6.67
CA GLU A 80 4.72 1.64 -5.28
C GLU A 80 4.26 2.88 -4.48
N ASN A 81 3.03 2.84 -3.97
CA ASN A 81 2.30 3.97 -3.39
C ASN A 81 2.60 4.22 -1.91
N GLN A 82 3.22 3.31 -1.14
CA GLN A 82 3.56 3.60 0.26
C GLN A 82 4.87 4.38 0.43
N GLY A 83 5.83 4.12 -0.44
CA GLY A 83 7.16 4.73 -0.49
C GLY A 83 7.32 5.73 -1.64
N ASN A 84 6.28 5.91 -2.46
CA ASN A 84 6.27 6.74 -3.66
C ASN A 84 7.37 6.35 -4.64
N PHE A 85 7.54 5.07 -4.98
CA PHE A 85 8.53 4.66 -5.98
C PHE A 85 7.88 4.42 -7.34
N VAL A 86 8.61 4.69 -8.42
CA VAL A 86 8.29 4.14 -9.74
C VAL A 86 9.27 3.03 -10.07
N ILE A 87 8.78 2.02 -10.77
CA ILE A 87 9.60 0.89 -11.23
C ILE A 87 9.63 0.92 -12.74
N ALA A 88 10.83 0.77 -13.29
CA ALA A 88 11.09 0.80 -14.71
C ALA A 88 11.95 -0.37 -15.17
N ALA A 89 11.79 -0.73 -16.43
CA ALA A 89 12.56 -1.72 -17.14
C ALA A 89 13.44 -1.04 -18.18
N SER A 90 14.69 -1.47 -18.35
CA SER A 90 15.47 -1.00 -19.51
C SER A 90 14.80 -1.42 -20.82
N SER A 91 14.76 -0.52 -21.79
CA SER A 91 14.28 -0.83 -23.14
C SER A 91 15.30 -1.66 -23.94
N ASP A 92 16.55 -1.74 -23.48
CA ASP A 92 17.59 -2.59 -24.08
C ASP A 92 17.38 -4.07 -23.72
N ALA A 93 18.10 -4.97 -24.40
CA ALA A 93 18.10 -6.41 -24.10
C ALA A 93 18.55 -6.78 -22.67
N ASN A 94 18.98 -5.78 -21.88
CA ASN A 94 19.28 -5.94 -20.47
C ASN A 94 17.98 -6.14 -19.69
N THR A 95 17.85 -7.32 -19.10
CA THR A 95 16.72 -7.71 -18.26
C THR A 95 16.78 -7.07 -16.87
N ASN A 96 17.30 -5.86 -16.71
CA ASN A 96 17.45 -5.23 -15.40
C ASN A 96 16.22 -4.36 -15.07
N ALA A 97 15.87 -4.35 -13.79
CA ALA A 97 14.87 -3.45 -13.24
C ALA A 97 15.53 -2.28 -12.52
N PHE A 98 14.87 -1.14 -12.60
CA PHE A 98 15.28 0.10 -11.98
C PHE A 98 14.13 0.64 -11.14
N ALA A 99 14.46 1.31 -10.06
CA ALA A 99 13.49 2.04 -9.25
C ALA A 99 13.97 3.47 -9.05
N SER A 100 13.03 4.40 -8.96
CA SER A 100 13.29 5.77 -8.53
C SER A 100 12.23 6.15 -7.50
N GLY A 101 12.66 6.79 -6.42
CA GLY A 101 11.73 7.51 -5.56
C GLY A 101 11.09 8.66 -6.33
N ILE A 102 9.86 8.96 -5.99
CA ILE A 102 9.16 10.21 -6.26
C ILE A 102 9.37 11.03 -5.00
N GLU A 103 10.53 11.66 -4.86
CA GLU A 103 10.55 12.86 -4.05
C GLU A 103 9.62 13.86 -4.74
N LEU A 104 8.72 14.45 -3.95
CA LEU A 104 7.42 15.03 -4.31
C LEU A 104 7.33 15.99 -5.51
N ASP A 105 8.42 16.33 -6.22
CA ASP A 105 8.39 17.15 -7.43
C ASP A 105 9.40 16.75 -8.55
N HIS A 106 10.27 15.74 -8.39
CA HIS A 106 11.23 15.32 -9.43
C HIS A 106 11.65 13.84 -9.36
N VAL A 107 11.46 13.09 -10.45
CA VAL A 107 12.26 11.89 -10.74
C VAL A 107 13.62 12.40 -11.21
N SER A 108 14.71 12.09 -10.50
CA SER A 108 16.04 12.57 -10.92
C SER A 108 17.04 11.46 -11.23
N THR A 109 16.94 10.28 -10.60
CA THR A 109 17.91 9.20 -10.87
C THR A 109 17.30 7.82 -10.61
N PHE A 110 17.10 7.08 -11.70
CA PHE A 110 16.83 5.65 -11.63
C PHE A 110 18.04 4.90 -11.07
N THR A 111 17.80 4.10 -10.04
CA THR A 111 18.80 3.24 -9.41
C THR A 111 18.51 1.79 -9.75
N ASP A 112 19.56 1.02 -10.00
CA ASP A 112 19.44 -0.43 -10.23
C ASP A 112 18.91 -1.13 -8.97
N VAL A 113 17.83 -1.89 -9.11
CA VAL A 113 17.29 -2.75 -8.05
C VAL A 113 18.27 -3.89 -7.74
N GLY A 114 19.23 -4.17 -8.61
CA GLY A 114 20.20 -5.26 -8.47
C GLY A 114 19.58 -6.63 -8.69
N ALA A 115 18.40 -6.69 -9.30
CA ALA A 115 17.61 -7.88 -9.55
C ALA A 115 17.17 -7.95 -11.02
N PRO A 116 17.07 -9.17 -11.61
CA PRO A 116 16.45 -9.33 -12.91
C PRO A 116 15.00 -8.84 -12.90
N LEU A 117 14.56 -8.23 -13.99
CA LEU A 117 13.23 -7.71 -14.20
C LEU A 117 12.14 -8.77 -13.97
N GLU A 118 12.41 -10.03 -14.32
CA GLU A 118 11.47 -11.11 -14.03
C GLU A 118 11.32 -11.36 -12.51
N GLU A 119 12.40 -11.26 -11.73
CA GLU A 119 12.33 -11.32 -10.26
C GLU A 119 11.48 -10.17 -9.70
N VAL A 120 11.68 -8.96 -10.23
CA VAL A 120 10.92 -7.77 -9.81
C VAL A 120 9.44 -7.91 -10.14
N ILE A 121 9.10 -8.34 -11.37
CA ILE A 121 7.71 -8.57 -11.77
C ILE A 121 7.07 -9.63 -10.89
N VAL A 122 7.73 -10.78 -10.69
CA VAL A 122 7.19 -11.87 -9.86
C VAL A 122 6.96 -11.40 -8.43
N THR A 123 7.94 -10.71 -7.83
CA THR A 123 7.80 -10.17 -6.48
C THR A 123 6.64 -9.20 -6.38
N PHE A 124 6.53 -8.24 -7.31
CA PHE A 124 5.46 -7.24 -7.32
C PHE A 124 4.07 -7.87 -7.49
N VAL A 125 3.92 -8.87 -8.36
CA VAL A 125 2.65 -9.61 -8.52
C VAL A 125 2.29 -10.32 -7.21
N LEU A 126 3.23 -11.00 -6.58
CA LEU A 126 2.94 -11.74 -5.36
C LEU A 126 2.62 -10.82 -4.17
N ARG A 127 3.26 -9.65 -4.07
CA ARG A 127 2.89 -8.61 -3.08
C ARG A 127 1.45 -8.15 -3.29
N GLU A 128 1.05 -7.88 -4.53
CA GLU A 128 -0.34 -7.52 -4.83
C GLU A 128 -1.34 -8.64 -4.53
N MET A 129 -0.96 -9.89 -4.75
CA MET A 129 -1.78 -11.04 -4.31
C MET A 129 -1.97 -11.05 -2.79
N VAL A 130 -0.94 -10.67 -2.02
CA VAL A 130 -1.02 -10.53 -0.56
C VAL A 130 -1.97 -9.41 -0.18
N TRP A 131 -1.82 -8.22 -0.78
CA TRP A 131 -2.65 -7.05 -0.46
C TRP A 131 -4.12 -7.20 -0.85
N THR A 132 -4.40 -8.02 -1.87
CA THR A 132 -5.77 -8.36 -2.28
C THR A 132 -6.35 -9.58 -1.54
N GLY A 133 -5.55 -10.22 -0.68
CA GLY A 133 -5.97 -11.37 0.12
C GLY A 133 -6.89 -11.00 1.28
N ARG A 134 -7.55 -12.00 1.88
CA ARG A 134 -8.39 -11.80 3.06
C ARG A 134 -7.59 -12.00 4.35
N PRO A 135 -7.72 -11.11 5.35
CA PRO A 135 -7.13 -11.34 6.65
C PRO A 135 -7.76 -12.58 7.29
N PHE A 136 -6.97 -13.30 8.08
CA PHE A 136 -7.44 -14.42 8.87
C PHE A 136 -8.07 -13.99 10.19
N ASP A 137 -8.97 -14.83 10.70
CA ASP A 137 -9.28 -14.84 12.12
C ASP A 137 -7.99 -15.19 12.90
N ARG A 138 -7.76 -14.50 14.03
CA ARG A 138 -6.55 -14.67 14.84
C ARG A 138 -6.37 -16.11 15.30
N ASP A 139 -7.46 -16.82 15.56
CA ASP A 139 -7.44 -18.21 16.04
C ASP A 139 -7.00 -19.20 14.95
N ALA A 140 -7.16 -18.86 13.67
CA ALA A 140 -6.73 -19.68 12.53
C ALA A 140 -5.31 -19.35 12.04
N ALA A 141 -4.75 -18.20 12.43
CA ALA A 141 -3.50 -17.67 11.88
C ALA A 141 -2.31 -18.63 12.03
N ALA A 142 -2.18 -19.35 13.15
CA ALA A 142 -1.07 -20.27 13.39
C ALA A 142 -1.11 -21.53 12.50
N ASP A 143 -2.30 -22.08 12.24
CA ASP A 143 -2.47 -23.22 11.32
C ASP A 143 -2.18 -22.79 9.89
N MET A 144 -2.67 -21.60 9.51
CA MET A 144 -2.46 -21.06 8.17
C MET A 144 -0.99 -20.69 7.94
N GLU A 145 -0.29 -20.18 8.95
CA GLU A 145 1.14 -19.89 8.85
C GLU A 145 1.93 -21.16 8.61
N ARG A 146 1.62 -22.22 9.36
CA ARG A 146 2.23 -23.53 9.15
C ARG A 146 1.97 -24.03 7.72
N LYS A 147 0.72 -23.99 7.26
CA LYS A 147 0.36 -24.41 5.89
C LYS A 147 1.10 -23.62 4.82
N ALA A 148 1.18 -22.30 4.97
CA ALA A 148 1.93 -21.44 4.05
C ALA A 148 3.40 -21.88 4.01
N ARG A 149 4.05 -22.02 5.17
CA ARG A 149 5.46 -22.43 5.29
C ARG A 149 5.77 -23.83 4.76
N ASP A 150 4.80 -24.74 4.81
CA ASP A 150 4.90 -26.08 4.21
C ASP A 150 4.80 -26.04 2.66
N GLY A 151 4.40 -24.90 2.09
CA GLY A 151 4.26 -24.67 0.66
C GLY A 151 5.56 -24.25 -0.05
N ILE A 152 5.41 -23.50 -1.14
CA ILE A 152 6.54 -23.03 -1.95
C ILE A 152 7.12 -21.78 -1.31
N HIS A 153 8.42 -21.78 -1.02
CA HIS A 153 9.16 -20.59 -0.61
C HIS A 153 9.73 -19.85 -1.83
N TYR A 154 9.44 -18.57 -1.91
CA TYR A 154 10.00 -17.62 -2.87
C TYR A 154 10.64 -16.46 -2.11
N ARG A 155 11.82 -16.04 -2.56
CA ARG A 155 12.50 -14.87 -2.03
C ARG A 155 12.90 -13.98 -3.19
N GLY A 156 12.50 -12.71 -3.14
CA GLY A 156 12.68 -11.78 -4.27
C GLY A 156 12.83 -10.33 -3.83
N ARG A 157 13.19 -9.48 -4.78
CA ARG A 157 13.38 -8.03 -4.63
C ARG A 157 12.48 -7.30 -5.60
N TYR A 158 12.12 -6.06 -5.28
CA TYR A 158 11.32 -5.26 -6.20
C TYR A 158 11.69 -3.77 -6.28
N VAL A 159 12.07 -3.10 -5.17
CA VAL A 159 12.48 -1.68 -5.17
C VAL A 159 13.93 -1.45 -4.77
N PHE A 160 14.39 -2.08 -3.69
CA PHE A 160 15.74 -1.85 -3.18
C PHE A 160 16.64 -3.07 -3.35
N ARG A 161 17.94 -2.80 -3.50
CA ARG A 161 18.95 -3.84 -3.72
C ARG A 161 19.16 -4.79 -2.55
N ASP A 162 19.03 -4.26 -1.34
CA ASP A 162 19.34 -4.97 -0.10
C ASP A 162 18.06 -5.36 0.68
N GLU A 163 16.88 -5.13 0.11
CA GLU A 163 15.59 -5.46 0.74
C GLU A 163 14.93 -6.64 0.02
N TYR A 164 14.75 -7.74 0.75
CA TYR A 164 14.09 -8.93 0.24
C TYR A 164 12.73 -9.12 0.89
N ASP A 165 11.80 -9.59 0.08
CA ASP A 165 10.53 -10.12 0.52
C ASP A 165 10.64 -11.65 0.50
N ASP A 166 10.32 -12.28 1.62
CA ASP A 166 10.21 -13.72 1.77
C ASP A 166 8.72 -14.11 1.75
N LEU A 167 8.34 -14.92 0.76
CA LEU A 167 6.96 -15.34 0.53
C LEU A 167 6.85 -16.86 0.60
N TRP A 168 5.90 -17.35 1.39
CA TRP A 168 5.53 -18.77 1.44
C TRP A 168 4.11 -18.94 0.90
N LEU A 169 3.99 -19.77 -0.12
CA LEU A 169 2.81 -19.89 -0.97
C LEU A 169 2.21 -21.28 -0.83
N ALA A 170 0.97 -21.34 -0.33
CA ALA A 170 0.14 -22.54 -0.29
C ALA A 170 -1.18 -22.30 -1.03
N ASN A 171 -1.94 -23.37 -1.26
CA ASN A 171 -3.19 -23.31 -2.03
C ASN A 171 -4.23 -22.35 -1.43
N ASP A 172 -4.24 -22.19 -0.11
CA ASP A 172 -5.23 -21.43 0.66
C ASP A 172 -4.62 -20.30 1.50
N ALA A 173 -3.29 -20.16 1.50
CA ALA A 173 -2.56 -19.21 2.35
C ALA A 173 -1.33 -18.64 1.63
N ILE A 174 -1.11 -17.33 1.80
CA ILE A 174 0.17 -16.69 1.52
C ILE A 174 0.67 -16.03 2.79
N LEU A 175 1.91 -16.30 3.15
CA LEU A 175 2.67 -15.59 4.17
C LEU A 175 3.73 -14.75 3.47
N MET A 176 3.84 -13.48 3.84
CA MET A 176 4.89 -12.57 3.40
C MET A 176 5.62 -11.99 4.61
N GLU A 177 6.95 -11.98 4.56
CA GLU A 177 7.84 -11.34 5.53
C GLU A 177 8.75 -10.36 4.80
N TRP A 178 8.85 -9.13 5.29
CA TRP A 178 9.70 -8.08 4.71
C TRP A 178 10.10 -7.11 5.82
N SER A 179 11.37 -6.71 5.89
CA SER A 179 11.84 -5.69 6.84
C SER A 179 11.39 -5.89 8.30
N GLY A 180 11.27 -7.15 8.76
CA GLY A 180 10.80 -7.51 10.11
C GLY A 180 9.27 -7.45 10.31
N HIS A 181 8.52 -7.03 9.29
CA HIS A 181 7.08 -7.15 9.21
C HIS A 181 6.67 -8.52 8.70
N ARG A 182 5.44 -8.91 9.04
CA ARG A 182 4.83 -10.15 8.56
C ARG A 182 3.35 -9.94 8.30
N LEU A 183 2.86 -10.55 7.23
CA LEU A 183 1.46 -10.56 6.86
C LEU A 183 1.07 -11.92 6.33
N ILE A 184 -0.05 -12.44 6.80
CA ILE A 184 -0.60 -13.70 6.35
C ILE A 184 -2.04 -13.50 5.86
N VAL A 185 -2.33 -13.95 4.65
CA VAL A 185 -3.64 -13.80 4.02
C VAL A 185 -4.15 -15.10 3.41
N SER A 186 -5.47 -15.24 3.38
CA SER A 186 -6.14 -16.32 2.67
C SER A 186 -6.48 -15.90 1.26
N LYS A 187 -6.69 -16.92 0.43
CA LYS A 187 -7.38 -16.76 -0.85
C LYS A 187 -8.69 -15.99 -0.63
N GLY A 188 -8.76 -14.79 -1.21
CA GLY A 188 -9.98 -13.97 -1.19
C GLY A 188 -11.00 -14.45 -2.21
N ALA A 189 -12.30 -14.28 -1.95
CA ALA A 189 -13.30 -14.51 -3.00
C ALA A 189 -13.15 -13.45 -4.08
N TRP A 190 -12.79 -13.89 -5.29
CA TRP A 190 -12.76 -13.10 -6.51
C TRP A 190 -14.15 -12.51 -6.78
N ARG A 191 -14.18 -11.20 -7.13
CA ARG A 191 -15.35 -10.30 -7.17
C ARG A 191 -15.77 -9.75 -5.81
N GLN A 192 -15.01 -8.79 -5.30
CA GLN A 192 -15.62 -7.77 -4.46
C GLN A 192 -16.48 -6.88 -5.37
N THR A 193 -17.81 -7.00 -5.28
CA THR A 193 -18.67 -5.91 -5.71
C THR A 193 -18.29 -4.65 -4.92
N PRO A 194 -18.46 -3.43 -5.47
CA PRO A 194 -18.12 -2.16 -4.80
C PRO A 194 -18.70 -2.01 -3.37
N GLU A 195 -19.70 -2.81 -3.03
CA GLU A 195 -20.39 -2.85 -1.74
C GLU A 195 -19.59 -3.49 -0.59
N ASN A 196 -18.49 -4.22 -0.88
CA ASN A 196 -17.71 -4.95 0.14
C ASN A 196 -16.41 -4.24 0.57
N VAL A 197 -16.18 -2.99 0.15
CA VAL A 197 -15.08 -2.16 0.66
C VAL A 197 -15.42 -1.73 2.08
N THR A 198 -15.04 -2.54 3.07
CA THR A 198 -15.05 -2.10 4.47
C THR A 198 -13.74 -1.37 4.75
N SER A 199 -13.87 -0.07 5.00
CA SER A 199 -12.83 0.92 5.23
C SER A 199 -12.06 0.78 6.55
N ASP A 200 -12.01 -0.41 7.15
CA ASP A 200 -11.39 -0.64 8.46
C ASP A 200 -10.19 -1.60 8.32
N GLN A 201 -9.18 -1.16 7.56
CA GLN A 201 -7.82 -1.68 7.76
C GLN A 201 -7.20 -0.95 8.96
N GLY A 202 -7.65 -1.34 10.15
CA GLY A 202 -7.00 -0.96 11.40
C GLY A 202 -5.65 -1.66 11.50
N PHE A 203 -4.58 -0.91 11.30
CA PHE A 203 -3.23 -1.31 11.70
C PHE A 203 -3.28 -1.79 13.17
N GLY A 204 -2.92 -3.04 13.39
CA GLY A 204 -2.76 -3.62 14.72
C GLY A 204 -1.57 -3.00 15.44
N GLY A 205 -1.76 -1.81 15.99
CA GLY A 205 -0.95 -1.30 17.08
C GLY A 205 -1.23 -2.13 18.34
N SER A 206 -0.16 -2.62 18.94
CA SER A 206 -0.11 -3.11 20.31
C SER A 206 -0.82 -2.15 21.27
N ASP A 207 -1.70 -2.67 22.12
CA ASP A 207 -1.69 -2.39 23.57
C ASP A 207 -2.70 -3.27 24.33
N ASP A 208 -2.28 -3.62 25.54
CA ASP A 208 -2.92 -4.51 26.51
C ASP A 208 -4.23 -3.96 27.13
N HIS A 209 -5.03 -4.91 27.64
CA HIS A 209 -6.12 -4.79 28.63
C HIS A 209 -7.42 -4.09 28.20
N ASN A 210 -8.54 -4.84 28.14
CA ASN A 210 -9.52 -4.96 29.24
C ASN A 210 -10.82 -5.66 28.79
N ASP A 211 -11.51 -6.25 29.77
CA ASP A 211 -12.59 -7.23 29.71
C ASP A 211 -13.90 -6.87 28.97
N GLY A 212 -14.48 -7.90 28.33
CA GLY A 212 -15.86 -8.38 28.53
C GLY A 212 -17.06 -7.52 28.12
N ALA A 213 -17.84 -7.98 27.13
CA ALA A 213 -19.30 -8.20 27.23
C ALA A 213 -19.92 -8.71 25.90
N ARG A 214 -20.83 -9.68 26.03
CA ARG A 214 -21.75 -10.19 25.00
C ARG A 214 -22.81 -9.14 24.61
N GLY A 215 -23.37 -9.25 23.40
CA GLY A 215 -24.78 -8.92 23.16
C GLY A 215 -25.11 -8.27 21.81
N THR A 216 -25.81 -9.03 20.97
CA THR A 216 -26.53 -8.63 19.74
C THR A 216 -27.53 -7.47 19.96
N GLN A 217 -27.65 -6.53 19.01
CA GLN A 217 -28.92 -6.10 18.39
C GLN A 217 -28.74 -4.92 17.41
N SER A 218 -29.65 -4.86 16.43
CA SER A 218 -29.72 -3.95 15.30
C SER A 218 -30.33 -2.59 15.60
N LEU A 219 -30.08 -1.66 14.66
CA LEU A 219 -30.81 -0.42 14.32
C LEU A 219 -30.82 0.72 15.35
N ARG A 220 -30.10 1.81 15.02
CA ARG A 220 -30.72 3.11 14.69
C ARG A 220 -29.67 4.13 14.24
N ARG A 221 -30.00 4.85 13.15
CA ARG A 221 -29.41 6.15 12.80
C ARG A 221 -29.43 7.07 14.03
N GLY A 222 -28.25 7.49 14.45
CA GLY A 222 -28.03 8.54 15.43
C GLY A 222 -26.76 9.28 15.05
N THR A 223 -26.91 10.50 14.58
CA THR A 223 -25.85 11.46 14.29
C THR A 223 -25.01 11.66 15.56
N LEU A 224 -23.76 11.21 15.55
CA LEU A 224 -22.79 11.52 16.59
C LEU A 224 -21.57 12.17 15.94
N LEU A 225 -21.36 13.44 16.31
CA LEU A 225 -20.17 14.24 16.03
C LEU A 225 -18.94 13.46 16.51
N ARG A 226 -18.09 13.01 15.57
CA ARG A 226 -16.73 12.56 15.91
C ARG A 226 -15.86 13.79 16.24
N PRO A 227 -14.97 13.73 17.25
CA PRO A 227 -14.00 14.79 17.49
C PRO A 227 -13.03 14.85 16.32
N ASN A 228 -12.83 16.06 15.80
CA ASN A 228 -12.02 16.34 14.62
C ASN A 228 -10.53 16.32 15.00
N PHE A 229 -9.91 15.14 15.08
CA PHE A 229 -8.46 15.02 15.34
C PHE A 229 -7.58 15.37 14.12
N GLY A 230 -8.17 15.71 12.96
CA GLY A 230 -7.43 16.11 11.76
C GLY A 230 -6.97 17.56 11.72
N ALA A 231 -7.61 18.46 12.49
CA ALA A 231 -7.27 19.89 12.45
C ALA A 231 -5.91 20.24 13.09
N PRO A 232 -5.48 19.63 14.22
CA PRO A 232 -4.20 19.97 14.84
C PRO A 232 -2.99 19.55 13.99
N LEU A 233 -3.05 18.38 13.35
CA LEU A 233 -1.98 17.85 12.49
C LEU A 233 -1.80 18.68 11.21
N LEU A 234 -2.90 19.14 10.61
CA LEU A 234 -2.86 20.06 9.46
C LEU A 234 -2.28 21.43 9.84
N ILE A 235 -2.58 21.95 11.02
CA ILE A 235 -2.05 23.25 11.48
C ILE A 235 -0.55 23.16 11.77
N VAL A 236 -0.07 22.06 12.37
CA VAL A 236 1.36 21.84 12.62
C VAL A 236 2.12 21.67 11.30
N SER A 237 1.58 20.91 10.36
CA SER A 237 2.19 20.73 9.03
C SER A 237 2.27 22.05 8.26
N LEU A 238 1.18 22.85 8.27
CA LEU A 238 1.17 24.16 7.62
C LEU A 238 2.15 25.16 8.26
N ALA A 239 2.30 25.13 9.59
CA ALA A 239 3.25 26.01 10.30
C ALA A 239 4.72 25.64 10.02
N VAL A 240 5.04 24.35 9.90
CA VAL A 240 6.39 23.87 9.54
C VAL A 240 6.72 24.22 8.09
N SER A 241 5.77 24.04 7.17
CA SER A 241 5.93 24.43 5.77
C SER A 241 6.10 25.93 5.59
N LEU A 242 5.35 26.76 6.33
CA LEU A 242 5.55 28.21 6.31
C LEU A 242 6.93 28.59 6.87
N ALA A 243 7.37 27.96 7.97
CA ALA A 243 8.66 28.24 8.58
C ALA A 243 9.85 27.92 7.65
N LEU A 244 9.73 26.84 6.86
CA LEU A 244 10.73 26.46 5.86
C LEU A 244 10.79 27.46 4.69
N VAL A 245 9.62 27.88 4.18
CA VAL A 245 9.52 28.89 3.10
C VAL A 245 10.09 30.25 3.51
N PHE A 246 9.92 30.64 4.78
CA PHE A 246 10.41 31.92 5.27
C PHE A 246 11.83 31.89 5.82
N SER A 247 12.47 30.73 5.96
CA SER A 247 13.82 30.57 6.53
C SER A 247 14.94 31.30 5.76
N HIS A 248 14.66 31.82 4.57
CA HIS A 248 15.60 32.55 3.71
C HIS A 248 15.41 34.08 3.74
N ILE A 249 14.49 34.59 4.57
CA ILE A 249 14.27 36.03 4.73
C ILE A 249 14.95 36.53 6.00
N ASP A 250 15.79 37.57 5.89
CA ASP A 250 16.41 38.21 7.06
C ASP A 250 15.33 38.74 8.02
N GLY A 251 15.28 38.17 9.23
CA GLY A 251 14.25 38.42 10.25
C GLY A 251 13.30 37.24 10.52
N ALA A 252 13.38 36.16 9.73
CA ALA A 252 12.57 34.94 9.88
C ALA A 252 12.62 34.25 11.25
N PRO A 253 13.73 34.24 12.02
CA PRO A 253 13.75 33.56 13.32
C PRO A 253 12.75 34.15 14.32
N LEU A 254 12.49 35.46 14.24
CA LEU A 254 11.57 36.15 15.15
C LEU A 254 10.10 35.84 14.80
N LEU A 255 9.78 35.75 13.51
CA LEU A 255 8.45 35.38 12.99
C LEU A 255 8.13 33.91 13.26
N ILE A 256 9.08 33.01 13.04
CA ILE A 256 8.93 31.58 13.35
C ILE A 256 8.74 31.39 14.85
N GLY A 257 9.51 32.10 15.68
CA GLY A 257 9.35 32.10 17.14
C GLY A 257 7.96 32.54 17.59
N LEU A 258 7.42 33.62 17.02
CA LEU A 258 6.07 34.11 17.34
C LEU A 258 4.96 33.15 16.86
N CYS A 259 5.11 32.52 15.70
CA CYS A 259 4.17 31.52 15.19
C CYS A 259 4.13 30.26 16.07
N LEU A 260 5.28 29.77 16.53
CA LEU A 260 5.36 28.62 17.42
C LEU A 260 4.75 28.92 18.80
N ILE A 261 4.98 30.11 19.36
CA ILE A 261 4.35 30.55 20.60
C ILE A 261 2.82 30.62 20.42
N GLY A 262 2.33 31.17 19.30
CA GLY A 262 0.91 31.22 18.98
C GLY A 262 0.27 29.83 18.87
N ALA A 263 0.94 28.88 18.22
CA ALA A 263 0.48 27.50 18.08
C ALA A 263 0.41 26.77 19.44
N VAL A 264 1.42 26.96 20.30
CA VAL A 264 1.43 26.38 21.65
C VAL A 264 0.32 26.97 22.52
N ILE A 265 0.10 28.29 22.48
CA ILE A 265 -1.00 28.94 23.24
C ILE A 265 -2.36 28.45 22.71
N GLY A 266 -2.53 28.33 21.40
CA GLY A 266 -3.76 27.79 20.79
C GLY A 266 -4.04 26.35 21.19
N ALA A 267 -3.00 25.49 21.20
CA ALA A 267 -3.12 24.11 21.65
C ALA A 267 -3.47 24.02 23.15
N MET A 268 -2.82 24.82 24.00
CA MET A 268 -3.13 24.86 25.43
C MET A 268 -4.56 25.37 25.70
N ALA A 269 -5.03 26.40 24.97
CA ALA A 269 -6.40 26.89 25.10
C ALA A 269 -7.44 25.82 24.69
N MET A 270 -7.14 25.04 23.64
CA MET A 270 -8.00 23.96 23.17
C MET A 270 -8.05 22.79 24.17
N VAL A 271 -6.91 22.44 24.79
CA VAL A 271 -6.83 21.45 25.87
C VAL A 271 -7.57 21.94 27.13
N MET A 272 -7.47 23.22 27.49
CA MET A 272 -8.22 23.77 28.63
C MET A 272 -9.73 23.84 28.35
N ALA A 273 -10.15 24.02 27.10
CA ALA A 273 -11.55 24.01 26.69
C ALA A 273 -12.15 22.59 26.78
N THR A 274 -11.45 21.57 26.29
CA THR A 274 -11.88 20.16 26.41
C THR A 274 -11.88 19.68 27.85
N HIS A 275 -10.95 20.15 28.70
CA HIS A 275 -10.95 19.83 30.13
C HIS A 275 -12.09 20.51 30.92
N ARG A 276 -12.61 21.65 30.43
CA ARG A 276 -13.79 22.33 31.00
C ARG A 276 -15.09 21.63 30.66
N GLU A 277 -15.19 21.00 29.49
CA GLU A 277 -16.38 20.24 29.08
C GLU A 277 -16.53 18.90 29.82
N GLN A 278 -15.42 18.36 30.35
CA GLN A 278 -15.43 17.10 31.11
C GLN A 278 -15.64 17.27 32.62
N GLN A 279 -15.76 18.49 33.14
CA GLN A 279 -16.16 18.67 34.53
C GLN A 279 -17.68 18.43 34.68
N PRO A 280 -18.11 17.47 35.52
CA PRO A 280 -19.53 17.25 35.77
C PRO A 280 -20.12 18.52 36.39
N ARG A 281 -21.19 19.04 35.76
CA ARG A 281 -21.97 20.15 36.33
C ARG A 281 -22.40 19.75 37.74
N ARG A 282 -21.88 20.44 38.75
CA ARG A 282 -22.44 20.36 40.10
C ARG A 282 -23.92 20.74 40.01
N PRO A 283 -24.83 19.96 40.61
CA PRO A 283 -26.22 20.37 40.70
C PRO A 283 -26.26 21.70 41.48
N SER A 284 -26.96 22.68 40.92
CA SER A 284 -27.29 23.92 41.62
C SER A 284 -28.11 23.55 42.85
N LEU A 285 -27.58 23.88 44.04
CA LEU A 285 -28.40 23.98 45.23
C LEU A 285 -29.31 25.20 45.06
N GLU A 286 -30.60 24.98 45.29
CA GLU A 286 -31.59 26.01 45.61
C GLU A 286 -31.12 26.90 46.78
#